data_AF-A0A6I5CNB3-F1
#
_entry.id   AF-A0A6I5CNB3-F1
#
_cell.length_a   1.000
_cell.length_b   1.000
_cell.length_c   1.000
_cell.angle_alpha   90.00
_cell.angle_beta   90.00
_cell.angle_gamma   90.00
#
_symmetry.space_group_name_H-M   'P 1'
#
loop_
_entity.id
_entity.type
_entity.pdbx_description
1 polymer ?
#
loop_
_entity_poly.entity_id
_entity_poly.type
_entity_poly.pdbx_seq_one_letter_code
_entity_poly.pdbx_strand_id
1 'polypeptide(L)'
;LADSPLGRATDLPGTQVLGFLACAAVTRRTAYLDAGGFHPLLFFGGEETLLAYDLAARGWGVTHCPEVVAHHHPASGPRTGRAALVRRNELLTAWLRR
;
A
#
# COMPACT_ATOMS: atom_id res chain seq x y z
N LEU A 1 -4.12 -8.92 6.02
CA LEU A 1 -2.67 -8.76 5.78
C LEU A 1 -1.87 -9.85 6.51
N ALA A 2 -2.16 -10.12 7.79
CA ALA A 2 -1.49 -11.19 8.55
C ALA A 2 -1.52 -12.57 7.87
N ASP A 3 -2.68 -12.97 7.32
CA ASP A 3 -2.90 -14.27 6.67
C ASP A 3 -2.62 -14.25 5.16
N SER A 4 -1.66 -13.44 4.71
CA SER A 4 -1.35 -13.33 3.29
C SER A 4 -0.86 -14.66 2.70
N PRO A 5 -1.30 -15.04 1.49
CA PRO A 5 -0.91 -16.31 0.86
C PRO A 5 0.55 -16.32 0.36
N LEU A 6 1.26 -15.19 0.41
CA LEU A 6 2.64 -15.06 -0.09
C LEU A 6 3.69 -15.66 0.86
N GLY A 7 3.30 -16.04 2.08
CA GLY A 7 4.21 -16.61 3.07
C GLY A 7 5.25 -15.62 3.60
N ARG A 8 6.29 -16.13 4.29
CA ARG A 8 7.39 -15.32 4.84
C ARG A 8 8.62 -15.42 3.92
N ALA A 9 9.28 -14.29 3.68
CA ALA A 9 10.62 -14.28 3.09
C ALA A 9 11.68 -14.24 4.21
N THR A 10 12.87 -14.79 3.96
CA THR A 10 13.95 -14.88 4.94
C THR A 10 14.62 -13.53 5.22
N ASP A 11 14.47 -12.56 4.33
CA ASP A 11 15.05 -11.22 4.39
C ASP A 11 14.04 -10.15 4.85
N LEU A 12 12.82 -10.56 5.22
CA LEU A 12 11.77 -9.67 5.72
C LEU A 12 11.37 -10.00 7.16
N PRO A 13 11.02 -8.98 7.98
CA PRO A 13 10.67 -9.18 9.38
C PRO A 13 9.34 -9.92 9.61
N GLY A 14 8.45 -10.02 8.62
CA GLY A 14 7.11 -10.59 8.78
C GLY A 14 6.57 -11.34 7.55
N THR A 15 5.24 -11.49 7.49
CA THR A 15 4.55 -12.10 6.34
C THR A 15 4.55 -11.14 5.14
N GLN A 16 4.87 -11.63 3.95
CA GLN A 16 4.85 -10.83 2.72
C GLN A 16 3.42 -10.43 2.35
N VAL A 17 3.25 -9.22 1.83
CA VAL A 17 1.97 -8.69 1.34
C VAL A 17 2.18 -7.92 0.04
N LEU A 18 1.13 -7.78 -0.79
CA LEU A 18 1.12 -6.93 -1.99
C LEU A 18 0.16 -5.75 -1.83
N GLY A 19 0.14 -5.18 -0.63
CA GLY A 19 -0.70 -4.05 -0.25
C GLY A 19 -0.56 -3.73 1.23
N PHE A 20 -0.82 -2.49 1.61
CA PHE A 20 -0.74 -2.00 2.99
C PHE A 20 -1.66 -0.80 3.16
N LEU A 21 -1.94 -0.38 4.40
CA LEU A 21 -2.68 0.86 4.65
C LEU A 21 -1.69 2.03 4.77
N ALA A 22 -1.84 3.06 3.95
CA ALA A 22 -0.90 4.20 3.93
C ALA A 22 -0.75 4.87 5.31
N CYS A 23 -1.83 4.92 6.10
CA CYS A 23 -1.84 5.49 7.45
C CYS A 23 -1.25 4.58 8.54
N ALA A 24 -0.84 3.36 8.20
CA ALA A 24 -0.35 2.35 9.13
C ALA A 24 0.90 1.63 8.58
N ALA A 25 1.79 2.37 7.93
CA ALA A 25 3.00 1.82 7.33
C ALA A 25 4.25 2.66 7.65
N VAL A 26 5.39 1.99 7.78
CA VAL A 26 6.73 2.59 7.83
C VAL A 26 7.49 2.08 6.62
N THR A 27 8.22 2.96 5.95
CA THR A 27 9.01 2.61 4.77
C THR A 27 10.46 3.06 4.91
N ARG A 28 11.39 2.29 4.33
CA ARG A 28 12.75 2.78 4.14
C ARG A 28 12.71 3.90 3.10
N ARG A 29 13.31 5.05 3.42
CA ARG A 29 13.37 6.21 2.51
C ARG A 29 13.88 5.83 1.11
N THR A 30 14.92 4.99 1.05
CA THR A 30 15.49 4.53 -0.22
C THR A 30 14.49 3.76 -1.07
N ALA A 31 13.77 2.80 -0.47
CA ALA A 31 12.74 2.02 -1.17
C ALA A 31 11.59 2.91 -1.66
N TYR A 32 11.13 3.84 -0.82
CA TYR A 32 10.05 4.77 -1.20
C TYR A 32 10.44 5.66 -2.38
N LEU A 33 11.64 6.27 -2.34
CA LEU A 33 12.10 7.15 -3.41
C LEU A 33 12.45 6.38 -4.68
N ASP A 34 13.03 5.18 -4.55
CA ASP A 34 13.31 4.31 -5.68
C ASP A 34 12.01 3.92 -6.39
N ALA A 35 10.98 3.50 -5.65
CA ALA A 35 9.65 3.23 -6.20
C ALA A 35 8.89 4.47 -6.73
N GLY A 36 9.43 5.69 -6.56
CA GLY A 36 8.81 6.93 -7.01
C GLY A 36 7.74 7.49 -6.06
N GLY A 37 7.52 6.85 -4.91
CA GLY A 37 6.56 7.26 -3.89
C GLY A 37 5.10 7.17 -4.35
N PHE A 38 4.20 7.88 -3.65
CA PHE A 38 2.80 7.94 -4.06
C PHE A 38 2.64 8.67 -5.39
N HIS A 39 1.94 8.02 -6.33
CA HIS A 39 1.74 8.57 -7.65
C HIS A 39 0.77 9.78 -7.62
N PRO A 40 1.16 10.97 -8.13
CA PRO A 40 0.40 12.20 -7.95
C PRO A 40 -1.00 12.17 -8.57
N LEU A 41 -1.23 11.34 -9.61
CA LEU A 41 -2.55 11.16 -10.22
C LEU A 41 -3.61 10.56 -9.28
N LEU A 42 -3.20 9.73 -8.30
CA LEU A 42 -4.15 9.03 -7.44
C LEU A 42 -4.64 9.92 -6.29
N PHE A 43 -3.80 10.86 -5.84
CA PHE A 43 -4.04 11.80 -4.74
C PHE A 43 -4.40 11.13 -3.39
N PHE A 44 -5.59 10.53 -3.30
CA PHE A 44 -6.12 9.93 -2.07
C PHE A 44 -7.08 8.78 -2.39
N GLY A 45 -6.96 7.69 -1.63
CA GLY A 45 -7.76 6.49 -1.71
C GLY A 45 -7.21 5.40 -2.63
N GLY A 46 -6.50 4.42 -2.09
CA GLY A 46 -6.00 3.26 -2.85
C GLY A 46 -4.65 3.51 -3.53
N GLU A 47 -4.03 4.65 -3.26
CA GLU A 47 -2.69 5.01 -3.74
C GLU A 47 -1.60 4.05 -3.26
N GLU A 48 -1.79 3.45 -2.08
CA GLU A 48 -0.92 2.44 -1.50
C GLU A 48 -0.73 1.21 -2.39
N THR A 49 -1.76 0.82 -3.16
CA THR A 49 -1.73 -0.39 -3.99
C THR A 49 -0.73 -0.23 -5.12
N LEU A 50 -0.73 0.93 -5.80
CA LEU A 50 0.22 1.21 -6.86
C LEU A 50 1.66 1.23 -6.32
N LEU A 51 1.88 1.87 -5.17
CA LEU A 51 3.20 1.90 -4.53
C LEU A 51 3.66 0.49 -4.11
N ALA A 52 2.76 -0.36 -3.61
CA ALA A 52 3.09 -1.76 -3.30
C ALA A 52 3.54 -2.54 -4.54
N TYR A 53 2.89 -2.32 -5.68
CA TYR A 53 3.28 -2.95 -6.95
C TYR A 53 4.65 -2.43 -7.42
N ASP A 54 4.90 -1.13 -7.30
CA ASP A 54 6.17 -0.53 -7.71
C ASP A 54 7.35 -0.97 -6.84
N LEU A 55 7.12 -1.10 -5.53
CA LEU A 55 8.09 -1.69 -4.61
C LEU A 55 8.42 -3.13 -5.04
N ALA A 56 7.40 -3.97 -5.24
CA ALA A 56 7.59 -5.36 -5.65
C ALA A 56 8.30 -5.48 -7.01
N ALA A 57 7.91 -4.68 -8.01
CA ALA A 57 8.52 -4.66 -9.33
C ALA A 57 10.00 -4.26 -9.31
N ARG A 58 10.44 -3.50 -8.29
CA ARG A 58 11.83 -3.11 -8.06
C ARG A 58 12.58 -4.02 -7.09
N GLY A 59 11.96 -5.13 -6.66
CA GLY A 59 12.56 -6.10 -5.76
C GLY A 59 12.54 -5.71 -4.29
N TRP A 60 11.79 -4.67 -3.90
CA TRP A 60 11.55 -4.35 -2.49
C TRP A 60 10.43 -5.22 -1.93
N GLY A 61 10.67 -5.80 -0.77
CA GLY A 61 9.63 -6.52 -0.03
C GLY A 61 8.68 -5.57 0.71
N VAL A 62 7.40 -5.95 0.73
CA VAL A 62 6.38 -5.34 1.59
C VAL A 62 5.88 -6.41 2.55
N THR A 63 5.80 -6.08 3.84
CA THR A 63 5.49 -7.06 4.88
C THR A 63 4.57 -6.52 5.96
N HIS A 64 3.73 -7.41 6.50
CA HIS A 64 2.97 -7.19 7.72
C HIS A 64 3.81 -7.55 8.95
N CYS A 65 4.09 -6.56 9.80
CA CYS A 65 4.78 -6.73 11.08
C CYS A 65 3.78 -6.55 12.24
N PRO A 66 3.43 -7.61 13.01
CA PRO A 66 2.48 -7.49 14.11
C PRO A 66 2.95 -6.57 15.24
N GLU A 67 4.25 -6.30 15.33
CA GLU A 67 4.85 -5.39 16.30
C GLU A 67 4.65 -3.90 15.94
N VAL A 68 4.31 -3.60 14.68
CA VAL A 68 4.07 -2.23 14.21
C VAL A 68 2.57 -1.94 14.26
N VAL A 69 2.16 -1.23 15.31
CA VAL A 69 0.76 -0.91 15.57
C VAL A 69 0.50 0.58 15.36
N ALA A 70 -0.46 0.90 14.49
CA ALA A 70 -0.96 2.26 14.29
C ALA A 70 -2.40 2.38 14.78
N HIS A 71 -2.68 3.40 15.59
CA HIS A 71 -4.03 3.69 16.08
C HIS A 71 -4.75 4.64 15.11
N HIS A 72 -5.75 4.13 14.40
CA HIS A 72 -6.54 4.91 13.46
C HIS A 72 -7.88 5.34 14.09
N HIS A 73 -8.19 6.63 14.02
CA HIS A 73 -9.42 7.23 14.56
C HIS A 73 -10.25 7.82 13.41
N PRO A 74 -10.97 6.99 12.63
CA PRO A 74 -11.76 7.48 11.50
C PRO A 74 -12.96 8.30 12.00
N ALA A 75 -13.37 9.30 11.22
CA ALA A 75 -14.66 9.96 11.44
C ALA A 75 -15.82 8.95 11.26
N SER A 76 -16.86 9.09 12.08
CA SER A 76 -18.02 8.16 12.10
C SER A 76 -19.00 8.36 10.94
N GLY A 77 -18.91 9.48 10.22
CA GLY A 77 -19.83 9.83 9.14
C GLY A 77 -19.47 9.23 7.77
N PRO A 78 -20.44 9.15 6.85
CA PRO A 78 -20.18 8.71 5.49
C PRO A 78 -19.22 9.69 4.78
N ARG A 79 -18.31 9.14 3.97
CA ARG A 79 -17.43 9.94 3.10
C ARG A 79 -18.01 9.99 1.70
N THR A 80 -18.83 11.01 1.42
CA THR A 80 -19.43 11.24 0.10
C THR A 80 -18.36 11.24 -1.00
N GLY A 81 -18.61 10.52 -2.10
CA GLY A 81 -17.67 10.41 -3.22
C GLY A 81 -16.52 9.41 -3.04
N ARG A 82 -16.29 8.87 -1.83
CA ARG A 82 -15.19 7.92 -1.54
C ARG A 82 -15.20 6.69 -2.47
N ALA A 83 -16.37 6.08 -2.68
CA ALA A 83 -16.48 4.87 -3.51
C ALA A 83 -16.12 5.14 -4.97
N ALA A 84 -16.56 6.28 -5.54
CA ALA A 84 -16.20 6.65 -6.90
C ALA A 84 -14.70 6.96 -7.04
N LEU A 85 -14.13 7.66 -6.04
CA LEU A 85 -12.70 7.96 -5.99
C LEU A 85 -11.84 6.69 -5.93
N VAL A 86 -12.20 5.71 -5.10
CA VAL A 86 -11.48 4.42 -5.01
C VAL A 86 -11.55 3.68 -6.34
N ARG A 87 -12.73 3.53 -6.94
CA ARG A 87 -12.87 2.83 -8.23
C ARG A 87 -12.10 3.51 -9.36
N ARG A 88 -12.09 4.84 -9.40
CA ARG A 88 -11.25 5.61 -10.33
C ARG A 88 -9.78 5.23 -10.15
N ASN A 89 -9.30 5.20 -8.90
CA ASN A 89 -7.91 4.89 -8.60
C ASN A 89 -7.56 3.43 -8.90
N GLU A 90 -8.43 2.47 -8.62
CA GLU A 90 -8.24 1.07 -9.01
C GLU A 90 -8.07 0.94 -10.54
N LEU A 91 -8.91 1.61 -11.32
CA LEU A 91 -8.79 1.62 -12.78
C LEU A 91 -7.48 2.25 -13.25
N LEU A 92 -7.09 3.39 -12.68
CA LEU A 92 -5.84 4.07 -13.02
C LEU A 92 -4.62 3.22 -12.65
N THR A 93 -4.61 2.61 -11.46
CA THR A 93 -3.56 1.68 -11.03
C THR A 93 -3.42 0.51 -12.00
N ALA A 94 -4.55 -0.11 -12.39
CA ALA A 94 -4.53 -1.18 -13.38
C ALA A 94 -3.97 -0.70 -14.73
N TRP A 95 -4.40 0.46 -15.22
CA TRP A 95 -3.95 1.03 -16.49
C TRP A 95 -2.45 1.36 -16.49
N LEU A 96 -1.93 1.91 -15.40
CA LEU A 96 -0.52 2.29 -15.28
C LEU A 96 0.43 1.09 -15.21
N ARG A 97 -0.06 -0.12 -14.94
CA ARG A 97 0.74 -1.35 -14.77
C ARG A 97 0.24 -2.52 -15.62
N ARG A 98 -0.41 -2.22 -16.75
CA ARG A 98 -0.77 -3.21 -17.78
C ARG A 98 0.45 -3.79 -18.47
#